data_AF-A0A3M1W0F8-F1
#
_entry.id   AF-A0A3M1W0F8-F1
#
_cell.length_a   1.000
_cell.length_b   1.000
_cell.length_c   1.000
_cell.angle_alpha   90.00
_cell.angle_beta   90.00
_cell.angle_gamma   90.00
#
_symmetry.space_group_name_H-M   'P 1'
#
loop_
_entity.id
_entity.type
_entity.pdbx_description
1 polymer ?
#
loop_
_entity_poly.entity_id
_entity_poly.type
_entity_poly.pdbx_seq_one_letter_code
_entity_poly.pdbx_strand_id
1 'polypeptide(L)'
;MRAFDQALPIVALLAAAPAAAAGHLQHYGFAVVDCGWDDPHDAEPRTRYTDEVDCFTDTAQLCVYDSSERVAGRIRLMNLAGILPILHVQGVLFETTETGVRLRPDYVERWNRFRDLNASALSADRVGAFYLVDEPVLNGLPPGELAAASDLVDADYPEIPGMVIEAADTVGDLVVPPSMDWVGFDEYGIYDPGTDPRYQEHLATLKARRSTPEQRIVMIMDAQWRPEYLLLGWLPETMAEVAANYHAAAEADPDVVALIGYLWPGGLDLPEHLGARDLPENVLDEYHRIGRSILGPRPDCPVSHVLLFDPISTYLVWDPVPDEAGAVYDVTRGLVSSLGAGPLGTDLGPLVCIEDDSPDRSSETNRDAARPPPEDAFFYLVRSEKGGTAGSWGTDTSGGERGGEGGCPPVP
;
A
#
# COMPACT_ATOMS: atom_id res chain seq x y z
N MET A 1 -5.30 14.29 -52.03
CA MET A 1 -5.48 14.53 -50.59
C MET A 1 -5.39 13.20 -49.86
N ARG A 2 -4.23 12.87 -49.31
CA ARG A 2 -4.05 11.82 -48.30
C ARG A 2 -3.58 12.56 -47.05
N ALA A 3 -4.40 12.59 -46.03
CA ALA A 3 -4.05 13.19 -44.74
C ALA A 3 -3.30 12.15 -43.91
N PHE A 4 -2.19 12.58 -43.34
CA PHE A 4 -1.33 11.86 -42.43
C PHE A 4 -2.05 11.64 -41.08
N ASP A 5 -2.26 10.40 -40.70
CA ASP A 5 -2.40 9.99 -39.30
C ASP A 5 -0.99 9.65 -38.79
N GLN A 6 -0.39 10.55 -38.03
CA GLN A 6 0.74 10.23 -37.16
C GLN A 6 0.34 10.58 -35.74
N ALA A 7 -0.12 9.56 -35.02
CA ALA A 7 -0.18 9.61 -33.57
C ALA A 7 1.27 9.66 -33.05
N LEU A 8 1.61 10.73 -32.33
CA LEU A 8 2.86 10.83 -31.59
C LEU A 8 2.85 9.79 -30.46
N PRO A 9 3.97 9.08 -30.23
CA PRO A 9 4.08 8.20 -29.07
C PRO A 9 4.13 9.06 -27.81
N ILE A 10 3.13 8.92 -26.95
CA ILE A 10 3.23 9.36 -25.56
C ILE A 10 4.25 8.43 -24.89
N VAL A 11 5.47 8.93 -24.71
CA VAL A 11 6.48 8.29 -23.87
C VAL A 11 6.06 8.60 -22.44
N ALA A 12 5.27 7.71 -21.83
CA ALA A 12 5.09 7.73 -20.39
C ALA A 12 6.46 7.44 -19.77
N LEU A 13 7.06 8.42 -19.07
CA LEU A 13 8.12 8.12 -18.13
C LEU A 13 7.47 7.27 -17.03
N LEU A 14 7.70 5.96 -17.09
CA LEU A 14 7.52 5.11 -15.92
C LEU A 14 8.62 5.56 -14.94
N ALA A 15 8.21 6.18 -13.83
CA ALA A 15 9.11 6.38 -12.72
C ALA A 15 9.65 5.00 -12.33
N ALA A 16 10.97 4.84 -12.35
CA ALA A 16 11.58 3.64 -11.79
C ALA A 16 11.17 3.58 -10.32
N ALA A 17 10.72 2.42 -9.85
CA ALA A 17 10.45 2.21 -8.43
C ALA A 17 11.66 2.71 -7.62
N PRO A 18 11.45 3.45 -6.52
CA PRO A 18 12.55 3.92 -5.70
C PRO A 18 13.45 2.74 -5.34
N ALA A 19 14.76 2.93 -5.47
CA ALA A 19 15.71 1.88 -5.10
C ALA A 19 15.47 1.54 -3.63
N ALA A 20 15.01 0.31 -3.35
CA ALA A 20 14.74 -0.15 -2.00
C ALA A 20 15.92 0.19 -1.08
N ALA A 21 15.63 0.64 0.15
CA ALA A 21 16.64 0.84 1.15
C ALA A 21 17.48 -0.44 1.28
N ALA A 22 18.80 -0.31 1.45
CA ALA A 22 19.71 -1.45 1.47
C ALA A 22 19.36 -2.40 2.63
N GLY A 23 18.57 -3.44 2.36
CA GLY A 23 18.03 -4.36 3.34
C GLY A 23 17.34 -5.57 2.71
N HIS A 24 17.05 -6.60 3.51
CA HIS A 24 16.29 -7.77 3.08
C HIS A 24 14.79 -7.51 3.08
N LEU A 25 14.29 -6.67 4.00
CA LEU A 25 12.91 -6.21 4.06
C LEU A 25 12.72 -5.12 3.00
N GLN A 26 12.01 -5.47 1.92
CA GLN A 26 11.91 -4.65 0.70
C GLN A 26 10.52 -4.08 0.49
N HIS A 27 9.48 -4.76 1.00
CA HIS A 27 8.10 -4.41 0.74
C HIS A 27 7.32 -4.13 2.02
N TYR A 28 6.44 -3.14 1.94
CA TYR A 28 5.50 -2.79 2.99
C TYR A 28 4.15 -2.42 2.41
N GLY A 29 3.09 -3.00 2.96
CA GLY A 29 1.75 -2.88 2.38
C GLY A 29 0.64 -3.35 3.30
N PHE A 30 -0.58 -3.32 2.77
CA PHE A 30 -1.77 -3.76 3.48
C PHE A 30 -2.66 -4.67 2.62
N ALA A 31 -3.36 -5.56 3.30
CA ALA A 31 -4.43 -6.37 2.75
C ALA A 31 -5.69 -5.54 2.52
N VAL A 32 -6.51 -5.98 1.55
CA VAL A 32 -7.88 -5.50 1.28
C VAL A 32 -7.97 -4.03 0.84
N VAL A 33 -6.92 -3.48 0.22
CA VAL A 33 -6.89 -2.07 -0.24
C VAL A 33 -7.73 -1.84 -1.51
N ASP A 34 -7.65 -2.74 -2.50
CA ASP A 34 -8.51 -2.71 -3.69
C ASP A 34 -9.16 -4.09 -3.84
N CYS A 35 -10.15 -4.38 -3.01
CA CYS A 35 -10.87 -5.65 -3.01
C CYS A 35 -12.38 -5.49 -3.14
N GLY A 36 -12.90 -4.31 -3.51
CA GLY A 36 -14.36 -4.16 -3.61
C GLY A 36 -15.08 -4.21 -2.26
N TRP A 37 -14.34 -4.22 -1.15
CA TRP A 37 -14.87 -4.29 0.21
C TRP A 37 -15.24 -2.88 0.68
N ASP A 38 -16.47 -2.73 1.18
CA ASP A 38 -17.00 -1.49 1.74
C ASP A 38 -16.88 -1.52 3.25
N ASP A 39 -16.06 -0.63 3.81
CA ASP A 39 -15.86 -0.53 5.25
C ASP A 39 -17.16 -0.06 5.93
N PRO A 40 -17.75 -0.85 6.84
CA PRO A 40 -19.00 -0.49 7.49
C PRO A 40 -18.90 0.75 8.40
N HIS A 41 -17.68 1.24 8.67
CA HIS A 41 -17.46 2.47 9.43
C HIS A 41 -17.45 3.72 8.54
N ASP A 42 -17.41 3.57 7.21
CA ASP A 42 -17.43 4.71 6.30
C ASP A 42 -18.78 5.46 6.35
N ALA A 43 -18.71 6.79 6.28
CA ALA A 43 -19.90 7.62 6.14
C ALA A 43 -20.53 7.52 4.75
N GLU A 44 -19.72 7.17 3.74
CA GLU A 44 -20.11 7.00 2.34
C GLU A 44 -19.47 5.74 1.75
N PRO A 45 -20.19 4.98 0.90
CA PRO A 45 -19.63 3.73 0.36
C PRO A 45 -18.31 3.95 -0.40
N ARG A 46 -17.27 3.23 0.00
CA ARG A 46 -15.93 3.29 -0.58
C ARG A 46 -15.37 1.88 -0.67
N THR A 47 -14.71 1.55 -1.77
CA THR A 47 -14.23 0.17 -2.02
C THR A 47 -12.80 0.09 -2.53
N ARG A 48 -12.14 1.25 -2.58
CA ARG A 48 -10.77 1.42 -3.07
C ARG A 48 -10.09 2.46 -2.19
N TYR A 49 -8.98 2.05 -1.60
CA TYR A 49 -8.26 2.81 -0.58
C TYR A 49 -6.80 3.09 -0.99
N THR A 50 -6.48 2.98 -2.29
CA THR A 50 -5.12 3.16 -2.81
C THR A 50 -4.52 4.50 -2.43
N ASP A 51 -5.31 5.57 -2.51
CA ASP A 51 -4.93 6.94 -2.15
C ASP A 51 -4.79 7.18 -0.64
N GLU A 52 -5.23 6.22 0.20
CA GLU A 52 -4.99 6.31 1.65
C GLU A 52 -3.66 5.67 2.07
N VAL A 53 -3.06 4.82 1.22
CA VAL A 53 -1.84 4.07 1.54
C VAL A 53 -0.64 4.41 0.65
N ASP A 54 -0.83 5.20 -0.41
CA ASP A 54 0.19 5.52 -1.42
C ASP A 54 1.43 6.22 -0.86
N CYS A 55 1.28 6.98 0.21
CA CYS A 55 2.39 7.75 0.76
C CYS A 55 3.41 6.93 1.56
N PHE A 56 3.07 5.73 1.98
CA PHE A 56 3.93 4.96 2.87
C PHE A 56 3.99 3.46 2.56
N THR A 57 3.33 3.00 1.49
CA THR A 57 3.42 1.61 1.00
C THR A 57 3.99 1.54 -0.41
N ASP A 58 4.62 0.43 -0.76
CA ASP A 58 5.04 0.12 -2.14
C ASP A 58 4.27 -1.08 -2.71
N THR A 59 3.46 -1.74 -1.88
CA THR A 59 2.63 -2.86 -2.27
C THR A 59 1.29 -2.85 -1.56
N ALA A 60 0.26 -3.42 -2.18
CA ALA A 60 -1.05 -3.58 -1.55
C ALA A 60 -1.89 -4.66 -2.25
N GLN A 61 -2.80 -5.30 -1.54
CA GLN A 61 -3.63 -6.35 -2.11
C GLN A 61 -4.70 -5.81 -3.06
N LEU A 62 -4.80 -6.46 -4.23
CA LEU A 62 -5.85 -6.26 -5.22
C LEU A 62 -6.55 -7.59 -5.49
N CYS A 63 -7.85 -7.67 -5.19
CA CYS A 63 -8.61 -8.91 -5.36
C CYS A 63 -9.16 -9.09 -6.79
N VAL A 64 -9.05 -10.32 -7.30
CA VAL A 64 -9.57 -10.78 -8.59
C VAL A 64 -10.54 -11.94 -8.35
N TYR A 65 -11.82 -11.75 -8.65
CA TYR A 65 -12.86 -12.72 -8.34
C TYR A 65 -13.19 -13.66 -9.51
N ASP A 66 -12.98 -13.21 -10.76
CA ASP A 66 -13.27 -14.04 -11.94
C ASP A 66 -12.24 -13.90 -13.08
N SER A 67 -12.07 -15.00 -13.83
CA SER A 67 -11.21 -15.08 -15.02
C SER A 67 -11.49 -14.07 -16.14
N SER A 68 -12.68 -13.45 -16.14
CA SER A 68 -13.10 -12.48 -17.13
C SER A 68 -12.89 -11.02 -16.72
N GLU A 69 -12.38 -10.78 -15.52
CA GLU A 69 -12.11 -9.44 -15.02
C GLU A 69 -10.96 -8.75 -15.78
N ARG A 70 -11.13 -7.43 -15.98
CA ARG A 70 -10.11 -6.55 -16.55
C ARG A 70 -9.51 -5.70 -15.45
N VAL A 71 -8.33 -6.09 -14.97
CA VAL A 71 -7.63 -5.44 -13.87
C VAL A 71 -6.54 -4.46 -14.34
N ALA A 72 -6.21 -4.42 -15.64
CA ALA A 72 -5.20 -3.51 -16.18
C ALA A 72 -5.40 -2.03 -15.80
N GLY A 73 -6.65 -1.58 -15.70
CA GLY A 73 -6.97 -0.22 -15.25
C GLY A 73 -6.67 0.02 -13.77
N ARG A 74 -6.96 -0.97 -12.90
CA ARG A 74 -6.70 -0.94 -11.46
C ARG A 74 -5.20 -1.03 -11.16
N ILE A 75 -4.49 -1.94 -11.83
CA ILE A 75 -3.03 -2.04 -11.78
C ILE A 75 -2.38 -0.70 -12.14
N ARG A 76 -2.82 -0.06 -13.24
CA ARG A 76 -2.30 1.25 -13.63
C ARG A 76 -2.51 2.32 -12.56
N LEU A 77 -3.68 2.34 -11.90
CA LEU A 77 -3.95 3.31 -10.83
C LEU A 77 -3.01 3.10 -9.63
N MET A 78 -2.78 1.85 -9.23
CA MET A 78 -1.82 1.54 -8.16
C MET A 78 -0.39 1.90 -8.56
N ASN A 79 0.03 1.60 -9.80
CA ASN A 79 1.38 1.96 -10.25
C ASN A 79 1.60 3.47 -10.35
N LEU A 80 0.56 4.26 -10.69
CA LEU A 80 0.62 5.73 -10.66
C LEU A 80 0.81 6.27 -9.23
N ALA A 81 0.34 5.53 -8.23
CA ALA A 81 0.58 5.76 -6.80
C ALA A 81 1.91 5.14 -6.31
N GLY A 82 2.75 4.63 -7.21
CA GLY A 82 3.99 3.95 -6.86
C GLY A 82 3.79 2.62 -6.12
N ILE A 83 2.60 2.02 -6.20
CA ILE A 83 2.26 0.75 -5.56
C ILE A 83 2.27 -0.38 -6.61
N LEU A 84 2.93 -1.49 -6.27
CA LEU A 84 2.88 -2.75 -6.98
C LEU A 84 1.79 -3.65 -6.36
N PRO A 85 0.68 -3.96 -7.05
CA PRO A 85 -0.36 -4.82 -6.50
C PRO A 85 0.13 -6.25 -6.20
N ILE A 86 -0.29 -6.78 -5.05
CA ILE A 86 -0.37 -8.22 -4.77
C ILE A 86 -1.71 -8.71 -5.33
N LEU A 87 -1.69 -9.38 -6.47
CA LEU A 87 -2.89 -9.85 -7.17
C LEU A 87 -3.41 -11.14 -6.52
N HIS A 88 -4.51 -11.06 -5.79
CA HIS A 88 -5.18 -12.23 -5.22
C HIS A 88 -6.05 -12.90 -6.27
N VAL A 89 -5.52 -13.99 -6.83
CA VAL A 89 -6.08 -14.70 -8.00
C VAL A 89 -6.82 -15.98 -7.63
N GLN A 90 -7.18 -16.16 -6.35
CA GLN A 90 -7.87 -17.35 -5.87
C GLN A 90 -9.18 -17.62 -6.62
N GLY A 91 -9.97 -16.59 -6.91
CA GLY A 91 -11.23 -16.72 -7.67
C GLY A 91 -11.06 -17.15 -9.14
N VAL A 92 -9.85 -16.98 -9.69
CA VAL A 92 -9.50 -17.44 -11.04
C VAL A 92 -9.23 -18.94 -11.04
N LEU A 93 -8.40 -19.41 -10.10
CA LEU A 93 -7.81 -20.76 -10.11
C LEU A 93 -8.61 -21.78 -9.27
N PHE A 94 -9.19 -21.34 -8.16
CA PHE A 94 -9.80 -22.20 -7.16
C PHE A 94 -11.30 -21.93 -6.98
N GLU A 95 -11.97 -22.86 -6.34
CA GLU A 95 -13.37 -22.72 -5.91
C GLU A 95 -13.60 -23.30 -4.52
N THR A 96 -14.53 -22.69 -3.79
CA THR A 96 -15.01 -23.22 -2.52
C THR A 96 -16.03 -24.31 -2.78
N THR A 97 -15.78 -25.49 -2.23
CA THR A 97 -16.67 -26.66 -2.27
C THR A 97 -17.19 -26.98 -0.87
N GLU A 98 -18.10 -27.96 -0.75
CA GLU A 98 -18.57 -28.45 0.55
C GLU A 98 -17.44 -28.99 1.45
N THR A 99 -16.32 -29.41 0.84
CA THR A 99 -15.17 -29.99 1.54
C THR A 99 -14.00 -29.04 1.70
N GLY A 100 -14.17 -27.76 1.37
CA GLY A 100 -13.09 -26.76 1.37
C GLY A 100 -12.73 -26.23 -0.02
N VAL A 101 -11.59 -25.55 -0.12
CA VAL A 101 -11.08 -24.96 -1.36
C VAL A 101 -10.46 -26.03 -2.24
N ARG A 102 -10.78 -26.02 -3.54
CA ARG A 102 -10.31 -26.98 -4.55
C ARG A 102 -9.86 -26.27 -5.81
N LEU A 103 -8.88 -26.86 -6.50
CA LEU A 103 -8.51 -26.41 -7.83
C LEU A 103 -9.66 -26.67 -8.80
N ARG A 104 -10.04 -25.64 -9.55
CA ARG A 104 -11.12 -25.77 -10.52
C ARG A 104 -10.74 -26.77 -11.63
N PRO A 105 -11.67 -27.60 -12.13
CA PRO A 105 -11.37 -28.49 -13.26
C PRO A 105 -10.93 -27.74 -14.53
N ASP A 106 -11.36 -26.48 -14.69
CA ASP A 106 -11.06 -25.60 -15.81
C ASP A 106 -10.01 -24.51 -15.48
N TYR A 107 -9.23 -24.68 -14.41
CA TYR A 107 -8.26 -23.66 -13.93
C TYR A 107 -7.29 -23.18 -15.02
N VAL A 108 -6.83 -24.06 -15.92
CA VAL A 108 -5.96 -23.71 -17.04
C VAL A 108 -6.67 -22.79 -18.03
N GLU A 109 -7.92 -23.08 -18.40
CA GLU A 109 -8.70 -22.24 -19.32
C GLU A 109 -8.95 -20.87 -18.69
N ARG A 110 -9.35 -20.85 -17.42
CA ARG A 110 -9.62 -19.63 -16.65
C ARG A 110 -8.38 -18.76 -16.51
N TRP A 111 -7.24 -19.34 -16.17
CA TRP A 111 -5.96 -18.64 -16.10
C TRP A 111 -5.57 -18.04 -17.45
N ASN A 112 -5.58 -18.84 -18.52
CA ASN A 112 -5.26 -18.36 -19.87
C ASN A 112 -6.15 -17.18 -20.27
N ARG A 113 -7.45 -17.24 -19.97
CA ARG A 113 -8.39 -16.14 -20.24
C ARG A 113 -8.02 -14.88 -19.47
N PHE A 114 -7.76 -14.99 -18.16
CA PHE A 114 -7.38 -13.88 -17.31
C PHE A 114 -6.07 -13.24 -17.79
N ARG A 115 -5.06 -14.08 -18.03
CA ARG A 115 -3.74 -13.71 -18.57
C ARG A 115 -3.89 -12.93 -19.87
N ASP A 116 -4.60 -13.48 -20.85
CA ASP A 116 -4.72 -12.88 -22.19
C ASP A 116 -5.49 -11.54 -22.13
N LEU A 117 -6.49 -11.42 -21.26
CA LEU A 117 -7.24 -10.16 -21.05
C LEU A 117 -6.40 -9.06 -20.41
N ASN A 118 -5.39 -9.41 -19.62
CA ASN A 118 -4.61 -8.48 -18.82
C ASN A 118 -3.12 -8.45 -19.19
N ALA A 119 -2.70 -9.14 -20.26
CA ALA A 119 -1.32 -9.33 -20.66
C ALA A 119 -0.50 -8.03 -20.75
N SER A 120 -1.13 -6.90 -21.11
CA SER A 120 -0.45 -5.60 -21.17
C SER A 120 -0.07 -5.00 -19.81
N ALA A 121 -0.56 -5.56 -18.71
CA ALA A 121 -0.36 -5.06 -17.34
C ALA A 121 0.28 -6.08 -16.39
N LEU A 122 0.38 -7.36 -16.80
CA LEU A 122 1.01 -8.41 -16.01
C LEU A 122 2.50 -8.50 -16.36
N SER A 123 3.34 -7.78 -15.60
CA SER A 123 4.79 -7.79 -15.70
C SER A 123 5.42 -7.47 -14.33
N ALA A 124 6.66 -7.90 -14.09
CA ALA A 124 7.35 -7.70 -12.81
C ALA A 124 7.59 -6.22 -12.42
N ASP A 125 7.58 -5.30 -13.39
CA ASP A 125 7.65 -3.85 -13.11
C ASP A 125 6.28 -3.25 -12.70
N ARG A 126 5.21 -4.06 -12.70
CA ARG A 126 3.83 -3.58 -12.49
C ARG A 126 3.03 -4.39 -11.48
N VAL A 127 3.47 -5.57 -11.12
CA VAL A 127 2.81 -6.48 -10.18
C VAL A 127 3.83 -6.95 -9.16
N GLY A 128 3.49 -6.85 -7.88
CA GLY A 128 4.40 -7.21 -6.79
C GLY A 128 4.44 -8.71 -6.52
N ALA A 129 3.28 -9.38 -6.58
CA ALA A 129 3.16 -10.83 -6.45
C ALA A 129 1.80 -11.34 -6.96
N PHE A 130 1.73 -12.64 -7.25
CA PHE A 130 0.46 -13.38 -7.37
C PHE A 130 0.15 -14.10 -6.05
N TYR A 131 -0.88 -13.64 -5.35
CA TYR A 131 -1.40 -14.33 -4.18
C TYR A 131 -2.37 -15.43 -4.62
N LEU A 132 -1.94 -16.69 -4.54
CA LEU A 132 -2.67 -17.80 -5.17
C LEU A 132 -3.90 -18.24 -4.36
N VAL A 133 -3.74 -18.42 -3.06
CA VAL A 133 -4.78 -18.93 -2.17
C VAL A 133 -4.45 -18.56 -0.72
N ASP A 134 -5.51 -18.24 0.02
CA ASP A 134 -5.50 -17.94 1.45
C ASP A 134 -5.76 -19.21 2.26
N GLU A 135 -4.88 -19.47 3.23
CA GLU A 135 -4.94 -20.58 4.19
C GLU A 135 -5.24 -21.95 3.54
N PRO A 136 -4.43 -22.43 2.59
CA PRO A 136 -4.78 -23.61 1.80
C PRO A 136 -4.99 -24.87 2.65
N VAL A 137 -4.17 -25.12 3.67
CA VAL A 137 -4.30 -26.30 4.54
C VAL A 137 -5.54 -26.17 5.42
N LEU A 138 -5.74 -25.01 6.07
CA LEU A 138 -6.95 -24.78 6.86
C LEU A 138 -8.22 -24.99 6.03
N ASN A 139 -8.18 -24.54 4.78
CA ASN A 139 -9.27 -24.68 3.82
C ASN A 139 -9.28 -26.02 3.07
N GLY A 140 -8.49 -27.01 3.48
CA GLY A 140 -8.55 -28.39 2.97
C GLY A 140 -8.06 -28.59 1.52
N LEU A 141 -7.28 -27.65 0.98
CA LEU A 141 -6.70 -27.74 -0.36
C LEU A 141 -5.62 -28.84 -0.41
N PRO A 142 -5.74 -29.85 -1.29
CA PRO A 142 -4.69 -30.85 -1.45
C PRO A 142 -3.36 -30.23 -1.92
N PRO A 143 -2.19 -30.63 -1.36
CA PRO A 143 -0.90 -30.10 -1.78
C PRO A 143 -0.60 -30.17 -3.28
N GLY A 144 -1.04 -31.25 -3.94
CA GLY A 144 -0.86 -31.41 -5.39
C GLY A 144 -1.68 -30.41 -6.22
N GLU A 145 -2.79 -29.91 -5.68
CA GLU A 145 -3.62 -28.89 -6.33
C GLU A 145 -2.99 -27.50 -6.20
N LEU A 146 -2.40 -27.17 -5.04
CA LEU A 146 -1.61 -25.95 -4.86
C LEU A 146 -0.39 -25.94 -5.79
N ALA A 147 0.34 -27.06 -5.87
CA ALA A 147 1.49 -27.19 -6.77
C ALA A 147 1.10 -27.01 -8.24
N ALA A 148 0.01 -27.64 -8.69
CA ALA A 148 -0.44 -27.52 -10.08
C ALA A 148 -0.85 -26.09 -10.47
N ALA A 149 -1.42 -25.32 -9.55
CA ALA A 149 -1.73 -23.90 -9.77
C ALA A 149 -0.46 -23.04 -9.78
N SER A 150 0.45 -23.25 -8.83
CA SER A 150 1.71 -22.51 -8.75
C SER A 150 2.59 -22.75 -9.98
N ASP A 151 2.77 -24.01 -10.40
CA ASP A 151 3.53 -24.38 -11.61
C ASP A 151 2.94 -23.71 -12.87
N LEU A 152 1.61 -23.57 -12.95
CA LEU A 152 0.94 -22.92 -14.09
C LEU A 152 1.25 -21.43 -14.15
N VAL A 153 1.17 -20.73 -13.01
CA VAL A 153 1.41 -19.28 -12.94
C VAL A 153 2.90 -18.98 -13.16
N ASP A 154 3.79 -19.74 -12.53
CA ASP A 154 5.25 -19.61 -12.68
C ASP A 154 5.69 -19.84 -14.13
N ALA A 155 5.09 -20.81 -14.85
CA ALA A 155 5.42 -21.05 -16.26
C ALA A 155 5.13 -19.86 -17.19
N ASP A 156 4.13 -19.03 -16.85
CA ASP A 156 3.75 -17.85 -17.64
C ASP A 156 4.45 -16.56 -17.18
N TYR A 157 4.75 -16.43 -15.88
CA TYR A 157 5.34 -15.24 -15.26
C TYR A 157 6.40 -15.59 -14.21
N PRO A 158 7.52 -16.22 -14.60
CA PRO A 158 8.56 -16.63 -13.65
C PRO A 158 9.28 -15.46 -12.97
N GLU A 159 9.10 -14.23 -13.48
CA GLU A 159 9.64 -13.01 -12.87
C GLU A 159 8.72 -12.35 -11.83
N ILE A 160 7.46 -12.77 -11.72
CA ILE A 160 6.50 -12.24 -10.73
C ILE A 160 6.38 -13.24 -9.59
N PRO A 161 6.73 -12.88 -8.34
CA PRO A 161 6.68 -13.80 -7.21
C PRO A 161 5.32 -14.47 -7.02
N GLY A 162 5.31 -15.79 -6.87
CA GLY A 162 4.15 -16.51 -6.33
C GLY A 162 4.10 -16.38 -4.81
N MET A 163 2.93 -16.10 -4.24
CA MET A 163 2.71 -15.97 -2.79
C MET A 163 1.61 -16.90 -2.27
N VAL A 164 1.83 -17.44 -1.07
CA VAL A 164 0.83 -18.18 -0.26
C VAL A 164 0.97 -17.80 1.22
N ILE A 165 -0.16 -17.62 1.90
CA ILE A 165 -0.23 -17.38 3.35
C ILE A 165 -1.06 -18.51 3.94
N GLU A 166 -0.59 -19.10 5.04
CA GLU A 166 -1.26 -20.19 5.74
C GLU A 166 -1.77 -19.77 7.12
N ALA A 167 -2.81 -20.42 7.65
CA ALA A 167 -3.17 -20.23 9.05
C ALA A 167 -2.09 -20.79 9.98
N ALA A 168 -1.67 -20.02 11.00
CA ALA A 168 -0.60 -20.42 11.91
C ALA A 168 -0.78 -21.82 12.51
N ASP A 169 -2.00 -22.17 12.93
CA ASP A 169 -2.34 -23.45 13.53
C ASP A 169 -2.17 -24.66 12.59
N THR A 170 -2.07 -24.42 11.28
CA THR A 170 -1.94 -25.46 10.25
C THR A 170 -0.65 -25.37 9.42
N VAL A 171 0.23 -24.39 9.72
CA VAL A 171 1.52 -24.23 9.04
C VAL A 171 2.39 -25.49 9.12
N GLY A 172 2.19 -26.27 10.18
CA GLY A 172 2.84 -27.57 10.38
C GLY A 172 2.54 -28.59 9.29
N ASP A 173 1.44 -28.47 8.55
CA ASP A 173 1.03 -29.40 7.49
C ASP A 173 1.20 -28.82 6.08
N LEU A 174 1.60 -27.55 5.96
CA LEU A 174 1.85 -26.88 4.69
C LEU A 174 2.96 -27.57 3.89
N VAL A 175 2.69 -27.81 2.61
CA VAL A 175 3.67 -28.28 1.63
C VAL A 175 3.83 -27.18 0.59
N VAL A 176 4.93 -26.43 0.67
CA VAL A 176 5.22 -25.32 -0.22
C VAL A 176 5.72 -25.84 -1.57
N PRO A 177 5.08 -25.55 -2.71
CA PRO A 177 5.61 -25.91 -4.02
C PRO A 177 6.97 -25.24 -4.30
N PRO A 178 7.93 -25.89 -4.97
CA PRO A 178 9.21 -25.25 -5.34
C PRO A 178 9.08 -24.01 -6.25
N SER A 179 7.97 -23.91 -6.99
CA SER A 179 7.59 -22.78 -7.85
C SER A 179 6.99 -21.59 -7.09
N MET A 180 6.85 -21.69 -5.77
CA MET A 180 6.41 -20.58 -4.93
C MET A 180 7.64 -19.79 -4.47
N ASP A 181 7.55 -18.47 -4.42
CA ASP A 181 8.65 -17.59 -3.99
C ASP A 181 8.47 -17.09 -2.57
N TRP A 182 7.24 -16.68 -2.23
CA TRP A 182 6.89 -16.01 -1.00
C TRP A 182 5.93 -16.86 -0.18
N VAL A 183 6.27 -17.10 1.09
CA VAL A 183 5.44 -17.85 2.02
C VAL A 183 5.25 -17.06 3.31
N GLY A 184 4.04 -17.07 3.85
CA GLY A 184 3.72 -16.45 5.12
C GLY A 184 2.73 -17.29 5.91
N PHE A 185 2.43 -16.81 7.11
CA PHE A 185 1.27 -17.26 7.86
C PHE A 185 0.63 -16.08 8.57
N ASP A 186 -0.65 -16.18 8.87
CA ASP A 186 -1.37 -15.22 9.67
C ASP A 186 -1.62 -15.74 11.09
N GLU A 187 -1.29 -14.90 12.08
CA GLU A 187 -1.51 -15.17 13.49
C GLU A 187 -1.84 -13.87 14.22
N TYR A 188 -3.06 -13.77 14.71
CA TYR A 188 -3.58 -12.55 15.31
C TYR A 188 -3.61 -12.63 16.84
N GLY A 189 -3.60 -11.47 17.50
CA GLY A 189 -3.56 -11.36 18.95
C GLY A 189 -2.16 -11.60 19.53
N ILE A 190 -1.12 -11.22 18.78
CA ILE A 190 0.29 -11.30 19.19
C ILE A 190 0.83 -9.90 19.44
N TYR A 191 1.20 -9.59 20.69
CA TYR A 191 1.69 -8.25 21.06
C TYR A 191 3.08 -7.98 20.49
N ASP A 192 3.98 -8.96 20.60
CA ASP A 192 5.36 -8.88 20.15
C ASP A 192 5.79 -10.23 19.56
N PRO A 193 5.78 -10.38 18.22
CA PRO A 193 6.21 -11.62 17.55
C PRO A 193 7.70 -11.95 17.79
N GLY A 194 8.52 -10.96 18.16
CA GLY A 194 9.93 -11.13 18.48
C GLY A 194 10.19 -11.78 19.84
N THR A 195 9.19 -11.82 20.74
CA THR A 195 9.30 -12.43 22.07
C THR A 195 8.21 -13.45 22.39
N ASP A 196 7.15 -13.54 21.58
CA ASP A 196 6.12 -14.56 21.74
C ASP A 196 6.62 -15.97 21.32
N PRO A 197 6.67 -16.93 22.25
CA PRO A 197 7.23 -18.25 21.96
C PRO A 197 6.38 -19.07 20.98
N ARG A 198 5.06 -18.85 20.92
CA ARG A 198 4.17 -19.56 20.00
C ARG A 198 4.39 -19.05 18.57
N TYR A 199 4.43 -17.73 18.40
CA TYR A 199 4.72 -17.12 17.11
C TYR A 199 6.09 -17.54 16.58
N GLN A 200 7.12 -17.55 17.44
CA GLN A 200 8.47 -18.01 17.09
C GLN A 200 8.51 -19.49 16.67
N GLU A 201 7.72 -20.36 17.32
CA GLU A 201 7.60 -21.77 16.94
C GLU A 201 6.95 -21.93 15.56
N HIS A 202 5.87 -21.20 15.28
CA HIS A 202 5.20 -21.22 13.98
C HIS A 202 6.10 -20.66 12.87
N LEU A 203 6.81 -19.56 13.12
CA LEU A 203 7.77 -19.00 12.17
C LEU A 203 8.93 -19.97 11.88
N ALA A 204 9.49 -20.61 12.90
CA ALA A 204 10.51 -21.64 12.71
C ALA A 204 9.97 -22.82 11.90
N THR A 205 8.72 -23.20 12.12
CA THR A 205 8.03 -24.27 11.38
C THR A 205 7.85 -23.89 9.91
N LEU A 206 7.32 -22.70 9.61
CA LEU A 206 7.17 -22.20 8.23
C LEU A 206 8.52 -22.24 7.49
N LYS A 207 9.59 -21.72 8.13
CA LYS A 207 10.93 -21.71 7.54
C LYS A 207 11.46 -23.11 7.22
N ALA A 208 11.14 -24.09 8.06
CA ALA A 208 11.51 -25.50 7.84
C ALA A 208 10.65 -26.19 6.77
N ARG A 209 9.47 -25.63 6.44
CA ARG A 209 8.58 -26.11 5.38
C ARG A 209 8.90 -25.57 3.99
N ARG A 210 9.78 -24.57 3.88
CA ARG A 210 10.32 -24.12 2.59
C ARG A 210 10.91 -25.30 1.82
N SER A 211 10.53 -25.41 0.55
CA SER A 211 11.06 -26.42 -0.38
C SER A 211 12.40 -26.02 -0.96
N THR A 212 12.71 -24.72 -0.99
CA THR A 212 13.97 -24.19 -1.52
C THR A 212 14.53 -23.11 -0.58
N PRO A 213 15.87 -22.90 -0.53
CA PRO A 213 16.46 -21.82 0.25
C PRO A 213 16.20 -20.42 -0.34
N GLU A 214 15.76 -20.34 -1.61
CA GLU A 214 15.41 -19.08 -2.28
C GLU A 214 14.08 -18.50 -1.79
N GLN A 215 13.18 -19.35 -1.29
CA GLN A 215 11.87 -18.94 -0.76
C GLN A 215 12.03 -17.95 0.40
N ARG A 216 11.27 -16.85 0.32
CA ARG A 216 11.28 -15.74 1.28
C ARG A 216 10.02 -15.73 2.13
N ILE A 217 10.14 -15.05 3.26
CA ILE A 217 9.07 -14.94 4.25
C ILE A 217 8.32 -13.62 4.06
N VAL A 218 7.00 -13.71 4.04
CA VAL A 218 6.09 -12.56 4.17
C VAL A 218 5.53 -12.60 5.58
N MET A 219 5.78 -11.56 6.36
CA MET A 219 5.23 -11.42 7.70
C MET A 219 3.90 -10.71 7.63
N ILE A 220 2.83 -11.36 8.09
CA ILE A 220 1.50 -10.75 8.22
C ILE A 220 1.42 -10.08 9.59
N MET A 221 1.32 -8.76 9.58
CA MET A 221 1.19 -7.94 10.78
C MET A 221 -0.28 -7.84 11.17
N ASP A 222 -0.57 -8.08 12.45
CA ASP A 222 -1.87 -7.82 13.06
C ASP A 222 -2.11 -6.31 13.12
N ALA A 223 -2.76 -5.77 12.09
CA ALA A 223 -3.03 -4.36 11.91
C ALA A 223 -4.49 -3.99 12.21
N GLN A 224 -5.29 -4.99 12.59
CA GLN A 224 -6.69 -4.86 12.98
C GLN A 224 -6.81 -4.75 14.50
N TRP A 225 -7.78 -3.97 15.00
CA TRP A 225 -8.18 -4.05 16.40
C TRP A 225 -9.54 -4.70 16.54
N ARG A 226 -9.65 -5.64 17.48
CA ARG A 226 -10.87 -6.39 17.76
C ARG A 226 -11.32 -6.18 19.20
N PRO A 227 -12.63 -6.12 19.50
CA PRO A 227 -13.12 -5.95 20.88
C PRO A 227 -12.61 -7.02 21.86
N GLU A 228 -12.32 -8.23 21.40
CA GLU A 228 -11.74 -9.32 22.19
C GLU A 228 -10.37 -8.95 22.78
N TYR A 229 -9.64 -8.03 22.15
CA TYR A 229 -8.34 -7.56 22.65
C TYR A 229 -8.44 -6.78 23.96
N LEU A 230 -9.64 -6.30 24.34
CA LEU A 230 -9.88 -5.77 25.67
C LEU A 230 -9.58 -6.80 26.78
N LEU A 231 -9.76 -8.10 26.50
CA LEU A 231 -9.43 -9.17 27.44
C LEU A 231 -7.91 -9.34 27.63
N LEU A 232 -7.12 -8.89 26.64
CA LEU A 232 -5.66 -8.81 26.69
C LEU A 232 -5.17 -7.48 27.28
N GLY A 233 -6.09 -6.56 27.59
CA GLY A 233 -5.79 -5.21 28.06
C GLY A 233 -5.34 -4.25 26.97
N TRP A 234 -5.55 -4.59 25.70
CA TRP A 234 -5.16 -3.73 24.58
C TRP A 234 -6.32 -2.82 24.19
N LEU A 235 -6.02 -1.54 24.10
CA LEU A 235 -6.89 -0.54 23.51
C LEU A 235 -6.53 -0.36 22.03
N PRO A 236 -7.36 0.30 21.21
CA PRO A 236 -6.98 0.61 19.83
C PRO A 236 -5.61 1.30 19.72
N GLU A 237 -5.26 2.16 20.67
CA GLU A 237 -3.95 2.85 20.73
C GLU A 237 -2.77 1.89 20.92
N THR A 238 -2.98 0.72 21.53
CA THR A 238 -1.95 -0.31 21.74
C THR A 238 -1.42 -0.86 20.42
N MET A 239 -2.20 -0.76 19.33
CA MET A 239 -1.80 -1.27 18.03
C MET A 239 -0.57 -0.56 17.45
N ALA A 240 -0.23 0.65 17.91
CA ALA A 240 1.04 1.30 17.56
C ALA A 240 2.25 0.48 18.05
N GLU A 241 2.21 0.00 19.30
CA GLU A 241 3.29 -0.82 19.86
C GLU A 241 3.34 -2.20 19.18
N VAL A 242 2.17 -2.78 18.87
CA VAL A 242 2.08 -4.03 18.10
C VAL A 242 2.76 -3.86 16.74
N ALA A 243 2.41 -2.82 15.99
CA ALA A 243 3.00 -2.53 14.68
C ALA A 243 4.53 -2.35 14.76
N ALA A 244 5.00 -1.59 15.77
CA ALA A 244 6.42 -1.40 16.01
C ALA A 244 7.16 -2.73 16.28
N ASN A 245 6.56 -3.62 17.06
CA ASN A 245 7.15 -4.93 17.39
C ASN A 245 7.20 -5.86 16.17
N TYR A 246 6.16 -5.87 15.34
CA TYR A 246 6.16 -6.59 14.06
C TYR A 246 7.24 -6.08 13.11
N HIS A 247 7.39 -4.77 12.98
CA HIS A 247 8.46 -4.17 12.20
C HIS A 247 9.85 -4.58 12.72
N ALA A 248 10.08 -4.51 14.04
CA ALA A 248 11.35 -4.92 14.64
C ALA A 248 11.65 -6.42 14.42
N ALA A 249 10.64 -7.29 14.51
CA ALA A 249 10.80 -8.71 14.23
C ALA A 249 11.11 -8.98 12.75
N ALA A 250 10.42 -8.29 11.83
CA ALA A 250 10.68 -8.38 10.40
C ALA A 250 12.09 -7.90 10.04
N GLU A 251 12.56 -6.78 10.62
CA GLU A 251 13.91 -6.24 10.40
C GLU A 251 15.02 -7.14 10.97
N ALA A 252 14.75 -7.86 12.07
CA ALA A 252 15.73 -8.75 12.69
C ALA A 252 15.95 -10.06 11.90
N ASP A 253 15.04 -10.42 10.99
CA ASP A 253 15.03 -11.69 10.30
C ASP A 253 15.38 -11.58 8.80
N PRO A 254 16.58 -12.01 8.38
CA PRO A 254 17.04 -11.85 7.00
C PRO A 254 16.27 -12.68 5.96
N ASP A 255 15.40 -13.60 6.39
CA ASP A 255 14.52 -14.33 5.48
C ASP A 255 13.26 -13.53 5.11
N VAL A 256 12.91 -12.48 5.87
CA VAL A 256 11.71 -11.67 5.65
C VAL A 256 11.95 -10.65 4.56
N VAL A 257 11.10 -10.68 3.52
CA VAL A 257 11.15 -9.76 2.37
C VAL A 257 10.02 -8.72 2.39
N ALA A 258 8.90 -9.04 3.03
CA ALA A 258 7.74 -8.17 3.07
C ALA A 258 7.07 -8.19 4.45
N LEU A 259 6.53 -7.03 4.85
CA LEU A 259 5.66 -6.85 6.00
C LEU A 259 4.30 -6.34 5.51
N ILE A 260 3.24 -7.12 5.70
CA ILE A 260 1.90 -6.80 5.18
C ILE A 260 0.90 -6.71 6.34
N GLY A 261 0.25 -5.57 6.52
CA GLY A 261 -0.80 -5.39 7.53
C GLY A 261 -2.12 -6.04 7.13
N TYR A 262 -2.65 -6.93 7.97
CA TYR A 262 -4.02 -7.41 7.89
C TYR A 262 -4.88 -6.65 8.92
N LEU A 263 -5.77 -5.75 8.50
CA LEU A 263 -6.10 -5.33 7.13
C LEU A 263 -6.36 -3.82 7.09
N TRP A 264 -6.44 -3.20 5.90
CA TRP A 264 -6.65 -1.75 5.79
C TRP A 264 -8.06 -1.30 6.20
N PRO A 265 -9.15 -1.68 5.49
CA PRO A 265 -10.51 -1.36 5.92
C PRO A 265 -10.97 -2.20 7.10
N GLY A 266 -11.90 -1.68 7.88
CA GLY A 266 -12.57 -2.40 8.95
C GLY A 266 -13.68 -3.34 8.49
N GLY A 267 -14.24 -4.06 9.45
CA GLY A 267 -15.50 -4.77 9.28
C GLY A 267 -15.45 -6.10 8.52
N LEU A 268 -14.30 -6.52 7.98
CA LEU A 268 -14.20 -7.71 7.14
C LEU A 268 -14.63 -8.99 7.87
N ASP A 269 -14.08 -9.24 9.06
CA ASP A 269 -14.39 -10.45 9.83
C ASP A 269 -15.69 -10.29 10.61
N LEU A 270 -15.85 -9.16 11.31
CA LEU A 270 -17.06 -8.74 12.01
C LEU A 270 -17.25 -7.23 11.88
N PRO A 271 -18.50 -6.73 11.79
CA PRO A 271 -18.77 -5.31 11.57
C PRO A 271 -18.11 -4.35 12.58
N GLU A 272 -17.91 -4.79 13.83
CA GLU A 272 -17.32 -4.00 14.91
C GLU A 272 -15.78 -4.03 14.97
N HIS A 273 -15.12 -4.80 14.10
CA HIS A 273 -13.66 -4.84 14.04
C HIS A 273 -13.11 -3.64 13.28
N LEU A 274 -12.13 -2.96 13.86
CA LEU A 274 -11.48 -1.79 13.27
C LEU A 274 -10.35 -2.24 12.35
N GLY A 275 -10.36 -1.76 11.11
CA GLY A 275 -9.21 -1.90 10.21
C GLY A 275 -8.13 -0.89 10.58
N ALA A 276 -6.95 -1.02 9.96
CA ALA A 276 -5.82 -0.13 10.21
C ALA A 276 -6.20 1.35 10.06
N ARG A 277 -7.08 1.69 9.11
CA ARG A 277 -7.53 3.07 8.84
C ARG A 277 -8.43 3.67 9.92
N ASP A 278 -9.12 2.83 10.69
CA ASP A 278 -10.05 3.26 11.75
C ASP A 278 -9.35 3.40 13.10
N LEU A 279 -8.05 3.13 13.16
CA LEU A 279 -7.28 3.21 14.39
C LEU A 279 -6.89 4.67 14.73
N PRO A 280 -6.58 4.95 16.01
CA PRO A 280 -6.17 6.28 16.43
C PRO A 280 -4.93 6.79 15.67
N GLU A 281 -4.82 8.12 15.55
CA GLU A 281 -3.75 8.80 14.80
C GLU A 281 -2.33 8.31 15.15
N ASN A 282 -2.05 8.02 16.42
CA ASN A 282 -0.73 7.55 16.84
C ASN A 282 -0.36 6.18 16.25
N VAL A 283 -1.35 5.38 15.84
CA VAL A 283 -1.14 4.10 15.14
C VAL A 283 -0.88 4.35 13.66
N LEU A 284 -1.62 5.27 13.04
CA LEU A 284 -1.39 5.71 11.67
C LEU A 284 0.02 6.31 11.52
N ASP A 285 0.42 7.19 12.43
CA ASP A 285 1.77 7.76 12.50
C ASP A 285 2.86 6.67 12.50
N GLU A 286 2.62 5.58 13.24
CA GLU A 286 3.53 4.45 13.32
C GLU A 286 3.59 3.65 12.01
N TYR A 287 2.46 3.43 11.34
CA TYR A 287 2.46 2.82 10.00
C TYR A 287 3.24 3.66 8.99
N HIS A 288 3.09 4.99 9.02
CA HIS A 288 3.88 5.90 8.19
C HIS A 288 5.38 5.84 8.55
N ARG A 289 5.71 5.78 9.85
CA ARG A 289 7.09 5.62 10.32
C ARG A 289 7.73 4.32 9.81
N ILE A 290 6.99 3.21 9.86
CA ILE A 290 7.43 1.90 9.36
C ILE A 290 7.66 1.96 7.84
N GLY A 291 6.70 2.49 7.08
CA GLY A 291 6.83 2.66 5.64
C GLY A 291 8.07 3.44 5.24
N ARG A 292 8.34 4.58 5.92
CA ARG A 292 9.57 5.36 5.71
C ARG A 292 10.84 4.60 6.08
N SER A 293 10.79 3.77 7.12
CA SER A 293 11.94 2.95 7.54
C SER A 293 12.32 1.92 6.49
N ILE A 294 11.33 1.27 5.87
CA ILE A 294 11.53 0.20 4.88
C ILE A 294 11.82 0.78 3.49
N LEU A 295 11.00 1.74 3.04
CA LEU A 295 10.97 2.22 1.66
C LEU A 295 11.79 3.50 1.45
N GLY A 296 12.20 4.15 2.54
CA GLY A 296 12.75 5.50 2.50
C GLY A 296 11.67 6.57 2.29
N PRO A 297 12.07 7.85 2.23
CA PRO A 297 11.15 8.95 1.96
C PRO A 297 10.61 8.87 0.52
N ARG A 298 9.31 9.14 0.32
CA ARG A 298 8.69 9.23 -1.01
C ARG A 298 8.59 10.69 -1.45
N PRO A 299 9.14 11.08 -2.62
CA PRO A 299 9.14 12.47 -3.06
C PRO A 299 7.74 13.01 -3.36
N ASP A 300 6.82 12.13 -3.76
CA ASP A 300 5.44 12.51 -4.12
C ASP A 300 4.51 12.66 -2.90
N CYS A 301 5.03 12.41 -1.69
CA CYS A 301 4.31 12.59 -0.43
C CYS A 301 5.14 13.40 0.58
N PRO A 302 5.41 14.68 0.30
CA PRO A 302 6.22 15.50 1.19
C PRO A 302 5.48 15.85 2.48
N VAL A 303 4.16 16.05 2.45
CA VAL A 303 3.39 16.39 3.66
C VAL A 303 3.19 15.14 4.49
N SER A 304 3.81 15.10 5.66
CA SER A 304 3.71 13.96 6.58
C SER A 304 2.55 14.12 7.56
N HIS A 305 2.28 15.34 8.05
CA HIS A 305 1.17 15.61 8.97
C HIS A 305 0.59 17.02 8.79
N VAL A 306 -0.71 17.15 9.05
CA VAL A 306 -1.40 18.45 9.23
C VAL A 306 -1.93 18.47 10.66
N LEU A 307 -1.36 19.34 11.50
CA LEU A 307 -1.63 19.36 12.93
C LEU A 307 -2.39 20.62 13.33
N LEU A 308 -3.46 20.44 14.11
CA LEU A 308 -4.16 21.53 14.79
C LEU A 308 -3.41 21.83 16.10
N PHE A 309 -2.82 23.02 16.22
CA PHE A 309 -2.15 23.43 17.46
C PHE A 309 -3.18 23.89 18.51
N ASP A 310 -4.21 24.60 18.05
CA ASP A 310 -5.33 25.07 18.85
C ASP A 310 -6.60 25.15 17.97
N PRO A 311 -7.77 25.56 18.48
CA PRO A 311 -9.00 25.58 17.70
C PRO A 311 -8.99 26.53 16.48
N ILE A 312 -7.93 27.31 16.27
CA ILE A 312 -7.87 28.38 15.27
C ILE A 312 -6.61 28.38 14.42
N SER A 313 -5.61 27.55 14.73
CA SER A 313 -4.35 27.54 14.00
C SER A 313 -3.93 26.14 13.58
N THR A 314 -3.51 26.04 12.32
CA THR A 314 -2.98 24.83 11.69
C THR A 314 -1.50 25.03 11.43
N TYR A 315 -0.71 23.98 11.62
CA TYR A 315 0.65 23.93 11.09
C TYR A 315 0.90 22.58 10.41
N LEU A 316 1.81 22.59 9.46
CA LEU A 316 2.22 21.41 8.75
C LEU A 316 3.53 20.87 9.29
N VAL A 317 3.71 19.57 9.19
CA VAL A 317 5.00 18.90 9.27
C VAL A 317 5.19 18.15 7.97
N TRP A 318 6.38 18.23 7.40
CA TRP A 318 6.71 17.57 6.15
C TRP A 318 8.04 16.87 6.22
N ASP A 319 8.16 15.82 5.44
CA ASP A 319 9.40 15.09 5.27
C ASP A 319 10.30 15.80 4.26
N PRO A 320 11.63 15.67 4.41
CA PRO A 320 12.54 16.19 3.41
C PRO A 320 12.36 15.45 2.08
N VAL A 321 12.41 16.18 0.98
CA VAL A 321 12.40 15.56 -0.35
C VAL A 321 13.72 14.77 -0.51
N PRO A 322 13.65 13.47 -0.87
CA PRO A 322 14.84 12.64 -1.10
C PRO A 322 15.80 13.29 -2.10
N ASP A 323 17.11 13.12 -1.90
CA ASP A 323 18.17 13.68 -2.76
C ASP A 323 18.22 15.22 -2.88
N GLU A 324 17.38 15.93 -2.13
CA GLU A 324 17.35 17.38 -2.05
C GLU A 324 17.96 17.93 -0.76
N ALA A 325 19.15 17.44 -0.42
CA ALA A 325 19.92 17.97 0.69
C ALA A 325 20.12 19.50 0.54
N GLY A 326 19.68 20.25 1.56
CA GLY A 326 19.75 21.71 1.58
C GLY A 326 18.63 22.41 0.80
N ALA A 327 17.57 21.69 0.40
CA ALA A 327 16.35 22.33 -0.07
C ALA A 327 15.71 23.19 1.03
N VAL A 328 15.07 24.27 0.58
CA VAL A 328 14.10 25.03 1.35
C VAL A 328 12.69 24.65 0.90
N TYR A 329 11.68 25.04 1.65
CA TYR A 329 10.29 24.62 1.42
C TYR A 329 9.35 25.81 1.41
N ASP A 330 8.45 25.78 0.44
CA ASP A 330 7.30 26.66 0.40
C ASP A 330 6.06 25.92 0.86
N VAL A 331 5.33 26.54 1.78
CA VAL A 331 4.05 26.06 2.25
C VAL A 331 2.97 26.99 1.73
N THR A 332 2.05 26.45 0.93
CA THR A 332 0.91 27.21 0.44
C THR A 332 -0.40 26.58 0.87
N ARG A 333 -1.43 27.42 0.92
CA ARG A 333 -2.80 27.05 1.21
C ARG A 333 -3.72 27.50 0.09
N GLY A 334 -4.63 26.62 -0.33
CA GLY A 334 -5.76 26.99 -1.18
C GLY A 334 -7.10 26.61 -0.57
N LEU A 335 -8.18 26.89 -1.29
CA LEU A 335 -9.56 26.54 -0.91
C LEU A 335 -10.03 25.36 -1.75
N VAL A 336 -10.64 24.36 -1.12
CA VAL A 336 -11.18 23.18 -1.83
C VAL A 336 -12.23 23.61 -2.86
N SER A 337 -13.07 24.60 -2.53
CA SER A 337 -14.05 25.18 -3.47
C SER A 337 -13.44 25.85 -4.71
N SER A 338 -12.13 26.15 -4.70
CA SER A 338 -11.43 26.77 -5.84
C SER A 338 -10.77 25.75 -6.76
N LEU A 339 -10.79 24.45 -6.43
CA LEU A 339 -10.24 23.40 -7.27
C LEU A 339 -11.04 23.26 -8.57
N GLY A 340 -10.35 23.15 -9.69
CA GLY A 340 -10.94 23.03 -11.02
C GLY A 340 -10.09 22.22 -11.99
N ALA A 341 -10.63 21.97 -13.18
CA ALA A 341 -9.84 21.40 -14.27
C ALA A 341 -9.07 22.52 -14.99
N GLY A 342 -7.75 22.40 -15.02
CA GLY A 342 -6.83 23.29 -15.72
C GLY A 342 -6.35 22.72 -17.06
N PRO A 343 -5.68 23.53 -17.89
CA PRO A 343 -5.15 23.09 -19.19
C PRO A 343 -3.98 22.09 -19.08
N LEU A 344 -3.31 22.01 -17.93
CA LEU A 344 -2.16 21.12 -17.68
C LEU A 344 -2.44 20.01 -16.64
N GLY A 345 -3.63 19.98 -16.05
CA GLY A 345 -3.95 19.11 -14.92
C GLY A 345 -5.01 19.76 -14.04
N THR A 346 -4.85 19.68 -12.73
CA THR A 346 -5.74 20.31 -11.75
C THR A 346 -5.33 21.77 -11.54
N ASP A 347 -6.29 22.68 -11.75
CA ASP A 347 -6.18 24.07 -11.35
C ASP A 347 -6.49 24.16 -9.86
N LEU A 348 -5.51 24.59 -9.09
CA LEU A 348 -5.57 24.78 -7.64
C LEU A 348 -6.26 26.09 -7.25
N GLY A 349 -6.54 26.96 -8.24
CA GLY A 349 -7.09 28.28 -8.00
C GLY A 349 -6.13 29.22 -7.26
N PRO A 350 -6.64 30.22 -6.53
CA PRO A 350 -5.81 31.13 -5.76
C PRO A 350 -5.12 30.45 -4.57
N LEU A 351 -3.80 30.61 -4.49
CA LEU A 351 -2.95 30.10 -3.41
C LEU A 351 -2.45 31.25 -2.53
N VAL A 352 -2.36 30.97 -1.23
CA VAL A 352 -1.79 31.87 -0.21
C VAL A 352 -0.50 31.27 0.31
N CYS A 353 0.60 32.03 0.27
CA CYS A 353 1.83 31.65 0.94
C CYS A 353 1.64 31.69 2.45
N ILE A 354 1.88 30.55 3.11
CA ILE A 354 1.92 30.43 4.57
C ILE A 354 3.36 30.64 5.03
N GLU A 355 4.30 30.04 4.31
CA GLU A 355 5.71 30.07 4.64
C GLU A 355 6.54 29.95 3.37
N ASP A 356 7.54 30.82 3.24
CA ASP A 356 8.35 31.07 2.04
C ASP A 356 9.81 30.73 2.35
N ASP A 357 10.47 29.97 1.49
CA ASP A 357 11.90 29.64 1.62
C ASP A 357 12.33 29.03 2.96
N SER A 358 11.48 28.19 3.56
CA SER A 358 11.75 27.67 4.89
C SER A 358 12.81 26.58 4.88
N PRO A 359 13.89 26.70 5.69
CA PRO A 359 14.79 25.58 5.91
C PRO A 359 14.21 24.55 6.89
N ASP A 360 13.09 24.89 7.54
CA ASP A 360 12.45 24.06 8.53
C ASP A 360 11.60 22.97 7.85
N ARG A 361 11.24 21.96 8.65
CA ARG A 361 10.35 20.86 8.23
C ARG A 361 8.97 20.98 8.83
N SER A 362 8.64 22.18 9.28
CA SER A 362 7.38 22.48 9.89
C SER A 362 7.08 23.97 9.79
N SER A 363 5.79 24.27 9.64
CA SER A 363 5.28 25.63 9.70
C SER A 363 4.85 26.03 11.10
N GLU A 364 5.37 25.36 12.14
CA GLU A 364 5.04 25.69 13.52
C GLU A 364 5.38 27.15 13.88
N THR A 365 6.43 27.72 13.29
CA THR A 365 6.81 29.13 13.48
C THR A 365 5.96 30.08 12.63
N ASN A 366 5.33 29.57 11.56
CA ASN A 366 4.51 30.30 10.58
C ASN A 366 3.11 29.68 10.48
N ARG A 367 2.42 29.56 11.62
CA ARG A 367 1.11 28.89 11.70
C ARG A 367 0.06 29.61 10.88
N ASP A 368 -0.79 28.84 10.21
CA ASP A 368 -1.95 29.40 9.55
C ASP A 368 -3.10 29.60 10.54
N ALA A 369 -3.36 30.86 10.89
CA ALA A 369 -4.45 31.27 11.78
C ALA A 369 -5.77 31.56 11.05
N ALA A 370 -5.83 31.37 9.72
CA ALA A 370 -7.06 31.59 8.98
C ALA A 370 -8.10 30.49 9.27
N ARG A 371 -9.35 30.82 8.96
CA ARG A 371 -10.44 29.85 8.95
C ARG A 371 -11.01 29.76 7.53
N PRO A 372 -11.33 28.57 7.04
CA PRO A 372 -12.01 28.46 5.77
C PRO A 372 -13.39 29.14 5.87
N PRO A 373 -13.95 29.64 4.76
CA PRO A 373 -15.34 30.04 4.70
C PRO A 373 -16.27 28.94 5.23
N PRO A 374 -17.47 29.28 5.76
CA PRO A 374 -18.45 28.27 6.13
C PRO A 374 -18.73 27.31 4.97
N GLU A 375 -18.80 26.01 5.26
CA GLU A 375 -19.03 24.92 4.28
C GLU A 375 -17.89 24.72 3.26
N ASP A 376 -16.72 25.29 3.51
CA ASP A 376 -15.51 25.08 2.71
C ASP A 376 -14.38 24.51 3.57
N ALA A 377 -13.31 24.09 2.92
CA ALA A 377 -12.11 23.58 3.57
C ALA A 377 -10.86 24.18 2.93
N PHE A 378 -9.78 24.22 3.71
CA PHE A 378 -8.46 24.46 3.16
C PHE A 378 -7.84 23.16 2.66
N PHE A 379 -7.06 23.24 1.60
CA PHE A 379 -6.00 22.28 1.33
C PHE A 379 -4.65 22.97 1.48
N TYR A 380 -3.62 22.18 1.75
CA TYR A 380 -2.26 22.67 1.91
C TYR A 380 -1.32 21.91 0.99
N LEU A 381 -0.29 22.59 0.52
CA LEU A 381 0.74 22.03 -0.34
C LEU A 381 2.10 22.44 0.18
N VAL A 382 3.06 21.53 0.06
CA VAL A 382 4.47 21.78 0.30
C VAL A 382 5.21 21.46 -0.98
N ARG A 383 6.06 22.37 -1.46
CA ARG A 383 7.05 22.09 -2.51
C ARG A 383 8.44 22.36 -1.96
N SER A 384 9.41 21.58 -2.40
CA SER A 384 10.82 21.89 -2.15
C SER A 384 11.34 22.85 -3.22
N GLU A 385 12.34 23.66 -2.85
CA GLU A 385 13.14 24.45 -3.77
C GLU A 385 14.62 24.16 -3.58
N LYS A 386 15.34 23.98 -4.68
CA LYS A 386 16.78 23.68 -4.65
C LYS A 386 17.52 24.51 -5.68
N GLY A 387 18.50 25.29 -5.21
CA GLY A 387 19.32 26.14 -6.07
C GLY A 387 18.54 27.22 -6.82
N GLY A 388 17.48 27.77 -6.20
CA GLY A 388 16.61 28.79 -6.80
C GLY A 388 15.65 28.25 -7.88
N THR A 389 15.48 26.94 -7.95
CA THR A 389 14.46 26.31 -8.80
C THR A 389 13.38 25.72 -7.92
N ALA A 390 12.17 26.25 -8.05
CA ALA A 390 10.99 25.73 -7.38
C ALA A 390 10.62 24.34 -7.91
N GLY A 391 10.31 23.42 -7.01
CA GLY A 391 9.71 22.13 -7.32
C GLY A 391 8.26 22.26 -7.79
N SER A 392 7.68 21.12 -8.17
CA SER A 392 6.27 21.05 -8.55
C SER A 392 5.36 20.99 -7.31
N TRP A 393 4.09 21.37 -7.47
CA TRP A 393 3.03 21.12 -6.46
C TRP A 393 2.48 19.68 -6.54
N GLY A 394 3.16 18.81 -7.27
CA GLY A 394 2.78 17.43 -7.55
C GLY A 394 1.89 17.30 -8.78
N THR A 395 1.46 16.07 -9.05
CA THR A 395 0.57 15.74 -10.18
C THR A 395 -0.80 15.28 -9.70
N ASP A 396 -1.82 15.44 -10.52
CA ASP A 396 -3.13 14.85 -10.31
C ASP A 396 -3.18 13.38 -10.77
N THR A 397 -4.35 12.75 -10.60
CA THR A 397 -4.56 11.33 -10.96
C THR A 397 -4.48 11.03 -12.45
N SER A 398 -4.46 12.05 -13.31
CA SER A 398 -4.21 11.92 -14.75
C SER A 398 -2.73 12.05 -15.11
N GLY A 399 -1.87 12.35 -14.14
CA GLY A 399 -0.46 12.70 -14.33
C GLY A 399 -0.25 14.15 -14.79
N GLY A 400 -1.30 14.98 -14.77
CA GLY A 400 -1.21 16.40 -15.08
C GLY A 400 -0.60 17.17 -13.91
N GLU A 401 0.24 18.16 -14.20
CA GLU A 401 0.84 19.00 -13.16
C GLU A 401 -0.23 19.87 -12.49
N ARG A 402 -0.16 19.98 -11.16
CA ARG A 402 -1.03 20.88 -10.40
C ARG A 402 -0.49 22.31 -10.49
N GLY A 403 -1.33 23.27 -10.87
CA GLY A 403 -0.95 24.68 -10.98
C GLY A 403 -1.96 25.58 -10.31
N GLY A 404 -1.53 26.70 -9.73
CA GLY A 404 -2.40 27.70 -9.11
C GLY A 404 -1.87 29.12 -9.30
N GLU A 405 -2.71 30.12 -9.02
CA GLU A 405 -2.33 31.53 -9.08
C GLU A 405 -1.94 32.04 -7.69
N GLY A 406 -0.82 32.77 -7.57
CA GLY A 406 -0.33 33.28 -6.28
C GLY A 406 0.64 32.31 -5.60
N GLY A 407 0.47 32.09 -4.29
CA GLY A 407 1.38 31.26 -3.49
C GLY A 407 2.66 32.00 -3.08
N CYS A 408 3.68 31.22 -2.70
CA CYS A 408 5.00 31.75 -2.32
C CYS A 408 5.75 32.23 -3.58
N PRO A 409 6.34 33.44 -3.53
CA PRO A 409 7.07 33.98 -4.67
C PRO A 409 8.29 33.10 -4.97
N PRO A 410 8.61 32.82 -6.25
CA PRO A 410 9.83 32.09 -6.56
C PRO A 410 11.07 32.89 -6.11
N VAL A 411 12.09 32.19 -5.62
CA VAL A 411 13.37 32.79 -5.24
C VAL A 411 13.97 33.57 -6.41
N PRO A 412 14.41 34.83 -6.20
CA PRO A 412 14.97 35.68 -7.26
C PRO A 412 16.32 35.22 -7.82
#